data_AF-A0A1C3H5U1-F1
#
_entry.id   AF-A0A1C3H5U1-F1
#
_cell.length_a   1.000
_cell.length_b   1.000
_cell.length_c   1.000
_cell.angle_alpha   90.00
_cell.angle_beta   90.00
_cell.angle_gamma   90.00
#
_symmetry.space_group_name_H-M   'P 1'
#
loop_
_entity.id
_entity.type
_entity.pdbx_description
1 polymer ?
#
loop_
_entity_poly.entity_id
_entity_poly.type
_entity_poly.pdbx_seq_one_letter_code
_entity_poly.pdbx_strand_id
1 'polypeptide(L)'
;MPKSPETRKAASIAKLQARGIPCLDSLPVIEAADAARIRSAEEIARRAIACLIAIQAAFAQHDGSYSEAGAAWCHDRLEQYGVTDGITPNESMVSAARASEQDNINMVWKYEAYWTLLWALGIVATLDYPDHTIDCDFAMHAVARCTP
;
A
#
# COMPACT_ATOMS: atom_id res chain seq x y z
N MET A 1 -21.51 16.71 -9.26
CA MET A 1 -20.80 17.61 -8.31
C MET A 1 -20.25 16.78 -7.16
N PRO A 2 -19.03 17.04 -6.66
CA PRO A 2 -18.49 16.38 -5.48
C PRO A 2 -19.41 16.61 -4.26
N LYS A 3 -19.53 15.60 -3.38
CA LYS A 3 -20.27 15.75 -2.12
C LYS A 3 -19.50 16.67 -1.16
N SER A 4 -20.19 17.45 -0.33
CA SER A 4 -19.55 18.26 0.70
C SER A 4 -18.82 17.38 1.74
N PRO A 5 -17.81 17.91 2.44
CA PRO A 5 -17.14 17.23 3.56
C PRO A 5 -18.10 16.65 4.61
N GLU A 6 -19.11 17.42 5.01
CA GLU A 6 -20.11 17.05 6.01
C GLU A 6 -20.99 15.91 5.50
N THR A 7 -21.43 16.00 4.23
CA THR A 7 -22.23 14.97 3.58
C THR A 7 -21.46 13.66 3.46
N ARG A 8 -20.15 13.73 3.15
CA ARG A 8 -19.27 12.55 3.11
C ARG A 8 -19.11 11.94 4.50
N LYS A 9 -18.85 12.76 5.53
CA LYS A 9 -18.73 12.30 6.92
C LYS A 9 -20.01 11.61 7.37
N ALA A 10 -21.17 12.24 7.18
CA ALA A 10 -22.46 11.67 7.54
C ALA A 10 -22.72 10.33 6.85
N ALA A 11 -22.41 10.22 5.55
CA ALA A 11 -22.54 8.97 4.81
C ALA A 11 -21.60 7.86 5.32
N SER A 12 -20.36 8.21 5.69
CA SER A 12 -19.41 7.26 6.27
C SER A 12 -19.86 6.80 7.67
N ILE A 13 -20.29 7.72 8.53
CA ILE A 13 -20.83 7.39 9.87
C ILE A 13 -22.04 6.47 9.76
N ALA A 14 -22.98 6.76 8.86
CA ALA A 14 -24.16 5.91 8.66
C ALA A 14 -23.78 4.47 8.25
N LYS A 15 -22.76 4.31 7.38
CA LYS A 15 -22.24 2.98 7.01
C LYS A 15 -21.63 2.24 8.19
N LEU A 16 -20.84 2.93 9.02
CA LEU A 16 -20.20 2.37 10.21
C LEU A 16 -21.24 1.96 11.25
N GLN A 17 -22.21 2.83 11.56
CA GLN A 17 -23.29 2.57 12.50
C GLN A 17 -24.18 1.41 12.07
N ALA A 18 -24.50 1.29 10.77
CA ALA A 18 -25.24 0.15 10.23
C ALA A 18 -24.54 -1.21 10.42
N ARG A 19 -23.24 -1.19 10.71
CA ARG A 19 -22.41 -2.37 11.04
C ARG A 19 -22.11 -2.49 12.53
N GLY A 20 -22.71 -1.66 13.38
CA GLY A 20 -22.49 -1.67 14.83
C GLY A 20 -21.14 -1.08 15.27
N ILE A 21 -20.45 -0.33 14.39
CA ILE A 21 -19.16 0.28 14.69
C ILE A 21 -19.39 1.63 15.39
N PRO A 22 -18.85 1.83 16.61
CA PRO A 22 -18.96 3.11 17.30
C PRO A 22 -18.31 4.25 16.52
N CYS A 23 -18.98 5.39 16.45
CA CYS A 23 -18.48 6.60 15.82
C CYS A 23 -18.40 7.72 16.86
N LEU A 24 -17.35 8.52 16.81
CA LEU A 24 -17.21 9.73 17.63
C LEU A 24 -17.60 10.96 16.80
N ASP A 25 -18.67 11.63 17.21
CA ASP A 25 -19.17 12.82 16.51
C ASP A 25 -18.15 13.96 16.50
N SER A 26 -17.28 14.00 17.51
CA SER A 26 -16.22 15.00 17.70
C SER A 26 -15.08 14.93 16.68
N LEU A 27 -14.95 13.83 15.92
CA LEU A 27 -13.91 13.73 14.89
C LEU A 27 -14.17 14.73 13.77
N PRO A 28 -13.14 15.41 13.23
CA PRO A 28 -13.33 16.44 12.20
C PRO A 28 -13.84 15.86 10.89
N VAL A 29 -14.34 16.73 10.00
CA VAL A 29 -14.54 16.37 8.59
C VAL A 29 -13.18 16.28 7.88
N ILE A 30 -13.07 15.35 6.92
CA ILE A 30 -11.93 15.32 6.01
C ILE A 30 -12.08 16.45 5.00
N GLU A 31 -10.97 17.00 4.51
CA GLU A 31 -10.95 18.08 3.53
C GLU A 31 -11.82 17.77 2.28
N ALA A 32 -12.28 18.85 1.66
CA ALA A 32 -13.06 18.80 0.45
C ALA A 32 -12.27 18.13 -0.69
N ALA A 33 -12.99 17.48 -1.61
CA ALA A 33 -12.38 16.69 -2.68
C ALA A 33 -11.55 17.55 -3.65
N ASP A 34 -11.86 18.83 -3.77
CA ASP A 34 -11.12 19.81 -4.56
C ASP A 34 -9.82 20.27 -3.88
N ALA A 35 -9.72 20.16 -2.55
CA ALA A 35 -8.48 20.38 -1.81
C ALA A 35 -7.55 19.15 -1.84
N ALA A 36 -8.03 18.00 -2.31
CA ALA A 36 -7.22 16.79 -2.37
C ALA A 36 -6.17 16.89 -3.49
N ARG A 37 -4.89 16.74 -3.13
CA ARG A 37 -3.81 16.61 -4.10
C ARG A 37 -3.71 15.17 -4.56
N ILE A 38 -4.26 14.87 -5.73
CA ILE A 38 -4.14 13.56 -6.36
C ILE A 38 -2.78 13.46 -7.06
N ARG A 39 -2.04 12.40 -6.76
CA ARG A 39 -0.77 12.08 -7.42
C ARG A 39 -1.02 11.54 -8.82
N SER A 40 -0.05 11.71 -9.71
CA SER A 40 -0.17 11.15 -11.07
C SER A 40 -0.20 9.62 -11.01
N ALA A 41 -0.75 8.98 -12.06
CA ALA A 41 -0.73 7.53 -12.18
C ALA A 41 0.70 6.97 -12.13
N GLU A 42 1.66 7.69 -12.71
CA GLU A 42 3.08 7.32 -12.66
C GLU A 42 3.64 7.37 -11.23
N GLU A 43 3.38 8.44 -10.46
CA GLU A 43 3.81 8.53 -9.06
C GLU A 43 3.23 7.40 -8.21
N ILE A 44 1.95 7.06 -8.44
CA ILE A 44 1.27 5.95 -7.74
C ILE A 44 1.89 4.61 -8.13
N ALA A 45 2.15 4.38 -9.43
CA ALA A 45 2.77 3.15 -9.92
C ALA A 45 4.19 2.96 -9.37
N ARG A 46 5.03 4.00 -9.41
CA ARG A 46 6.38 3.98 -8.84
C ARG A 46 6.34 3.62 -7.35
N ARG A 47 5.40 4.20 -6.60
CA ARG A 47 5.21 3.89 -5.18
C ARG A 47 4.72 2.45 -4.96
N ALA A 48 3.80 1.96 -5.80
CA ALA A 48 3.29 0.59 -5.71
C ALA A 48 4.41 -0.44 -5.90
N ILE A 49 5.27 -0.22 -6.91
CA ILE A 49 6.42 -1.08 -7.19
C ILE A 49 7.39 -1.10 -6.01
N ALA A 50 7.81 0.07 -5.51
CA ALA A 50 8.70 0.16 -4.36
C ALA A 50 8.12 -0.51 -3.11
N CYS A 51 6.82 -0.31 -2.86
CA CYS A 51 6.12 -0.94 -1.74
C CYS A 51 6.13 -2.47 -1.86
N LEU A 52 5.81 -3.01 -3.05
CA LEU A 52 5.80 -4.45 -3.27
C LEU A 52 7.19 -5.07 -3.06
N ILE A 53 8.25 -4.49 -3.62
CA ILE A 53 9.62 -5.02 -3.48
C ILE A 53 10.02 -5.08 -1.99
N ALA A 54 9.74 -4.02 -1.22
CA ALA A 54 10.05 -4.01 0.21
C ALA A 54 9.22 -5.05 1.00
N ILE A 55 7.95 -5.25 0.63
CA ILE A 55 7.10 -6.29 1.22
C ILE A 55 7.67 -7.69 0.93
N GLN A 56 8.11 -7.96 -0.30
CA GLN A 56 8.72 -9.25 -0.67
C GLN A 56 10.00 -9.51 0.15
N ALA A 57 10.85 -8.51 0.31
CA ALA A 57 12.05 -8.62 1.15
C ALA A 57 11.72 -8.90 2.62
N ALA A 58 10.69 -8.25 3.18
CA ALA A 58 10.27 -8.51 4.56
C ALA A 58 9.68 -9.91 4.73
N PHE A 59 8.88 -10.37 3.76
CA PHE A 59 8.31 -11.72 3.77
C PHE A 59 9.40 -12.79 3.70
N ALA A 60 10.36 -12.64 2.80
CA ALA A 60 11.51 -13.53 2.68
C ALA A 60 12.40 -13.52 3.94
N GLN A 61 12.47 -12.41 4.68
CA GLN A 61 13.20 -12.39 5.95
C GLN A 61 12.44 -13.15 7.03
N HIS A 62 11.12 -12.98 7.07
CA HIS A 62 10.25 -13.65 8.02
C HIS A 62 10.22 -15.17 7.81
N ASP A 63 10.22 -15.64 6.55
CA ASP A 63 10.25 -17.07 6.23
C ASP A 63 11.66 -17.70 6.27
N GLY A 64 12.70 -16.90 6.54
CA GLY A 64 14.09 -17.33 6.60
C GLY A 64 14.75 -17.62 5.25
N SER A 65 14.12 -17.25 4.12
CA SER A 65 14.66 -17.44 2.77
C SER A 65 15.46 -16.25 2.23
N TYR A 66 15.50 -15.11 2.96
CA TYR A 66 16.24 -13.94 2.53
C TYR A 66 17.75 -14.16 2.53
N SER A 67 18.35 -13.96 1.37
CA SER A 67 19.76 -14.19 1.10
C SER A 67 20.37 -12.99 0.39
N GLU A 68 21.70 -13.01 0.18
CA GLU A 68 22.39 -12.01 -0.65
C GLU A 68 21.78 -11.93 -2.07
N ALA A 69 21.33 -13.05 -2.63
CA ALA A 69 20.63 -13.09 -3.90
C ALA A 69 19.26 -12.40 -3.82
N GLY A 70 18.55 -12.51 -2.70
CA GLY A 70 17.30 -11.78 -2.45
C GLY A 70 17.51 -10.26 -2.36
N ALA A 71 18.59 -9.83 -1.70
CA ALA A 71 18.97 -8.43 -1.65
C ALA A 71 19.37 -7.87 -3.02
N ALA A 72 20.16 -8.62 -3.79
CA ALA A 72 20.51 -8.27 -5.17
C ALA A 72 19.27 -8.19 -6.05
N TRP A 73 18.34 -9.15 -5.94
CA TRP A 73 17.07 -9.10 -6.65
C TRP A 73 16.28 -7.84 -6.35
N CYS A 74 16.19 -7.43 -5.07
CA CYS A 74 15.49 -6.20 -4.71
C CYS A 74 16.13 -4.99 -5.38
N HIS A 75 17.45 -4.85 -5.26
CA HIS A 75 18.22 -3.79 -5.89
C HIS A 75 17.99 -3.73 -7.41
N ASP A 76 18.15 -4.86 -8.10
CA ASP A 76 17.99 -4.94 -9.55
C ASP A 76 16.57 -4.55 -10.00
N ARG A 77 15.53 -4.95 -9.25
CA ARG A 77 14.15 -4.55 -9.56
C ARG A 77 13.94 -3.06 -9.36
N LEU A 78 14.48 -2.48 -8.29
CA LEU A 78 14.36 -1.05 -8.00
C LEU A 78 15.01 -0.19 -9.09
N GLU A 79 16.19 -0.59 -9.56
CA GLU A 79 16.87 0.06 -10.68
C GLU A 79 16.13 -0.14 -12.00
N GLN A 80 15.70 -1.37 -12.30
CA GLN A 80 14.97 -1.69 -13.53
C GLN A 80 13.72 -0.82 -13.71
N TYR A 81 12.99 -0.56 -12.63
CA TYR A 81 11.79 0.27 -12.66
C TYR A 81 12.04 1.76 -12.36
N GLY A 82 13.30 2.17 -12.12
CA GLY A 82 13.65 3.56 -11.84
C GLY A 82 12.98 4.11 -10.57
N VAL A 83 12.87 3.29 -9.51
CA VAL A 83 12.18 3.65 -8.25
C VAL A 83 13.11 3.71 -7.04
N THR A 84 14.42 3.58 -7.23
CA THR A 84 15.42 3.61 -6.14
C THR A 84 15.36 4.89 -5.31
N ASP A 85 15.06 6.03 -5.93
CA ASP A 85 14.86 7.35 -5.29
C ASP A 85 13.57 7.47 -4.48
N GLY A 86 12.60 6.56 -4.69
CA GLY A 86 11.28 6.57 -4.05
C GLY A 86 11.17 5.68 -2.81
N ILE A 87 12.25 5.03 -2.39
CA ILE A 87 12.27 4.10 -1.24
C ILE A 87 12.32 4.87 0.08
N THR A 88 11.50 4.45 1.05
CA THR A 88 11.55 5.06 2.38
C THR A 88 12.71 4.50 3.23
N PRO A 89 13.15 5.22 4.29
CA PRO A 89 14.20 4.71 5.19
C PRO A 89 13.92 3.31 5.73
N ASN A 90 12.67 3.03 6.12
CA ASN A 90 12.27 1.71 6.63
C ASN A 90 12.35 0.62 5.55
N GLU A 91 11.99 0.94 4.30
CA GLU A 91 12.07 -0.01 3.17
C GLU A 91 13.52 -0.31 2.79
N SER A 92 14.40 0.69 2.91
CA SER A 92 15.83 0.51 2.74
C SER A 92 16.42 -0.37 3.83
N MET A 93 16.01 -0.19 5.10
CA MET A 93 16.44 -1.07 6.21
C MET A 93 16.05 -2.52 6.00
N VAL A 94 14.82 -2.76 5.55
CA VAL A 94 14.34 -4.11 5.20
C VAL A 94 15.18 -4.68 4.05
N SER A 95 15.34 -3.94 2.96
CA SER A 95 16.14 -4.41 1.80
C SER A 95 17.59 -4.74 2.18
N ALA A 96 18.16 -4.04 3.16
CA ALA A 96 19.51 -4.27 3.65
C ALA A 96 19.63 -5.39 4.72
N ALA A 97 18.54 -6.11 5.05
CA ALA A 97 18.47 -7.07 6.17
C ALA A 97 18.93 -6.49 7.52
N ARG A 98 18.64 -5.20 7.76
CA ARG A 98 18.97 -4.47 9.00
C ARG A 98 17.73 -4.14 9.84
N ALA A 99 16.55 -4.49 9.36
CA ALA A 99 15.29 -4.28 10.04
C ALA A 99 15.12 -5.25 11.21
N SER A 100 14.43 -4.83 12.28
CA SER A 100 14.02 -5.74 13.34
C SER A 100 12.90 -6.68 12.86
N GLU A 101 12.62 -7.74 13.63
CA GLU A 101 11.47 -8.61 13.37
C GLU A 101 10.15 -7.81 13.32
N GLN A 102 9.96 -6.88 14.26
CA GLN A 102 8.78 -6.01 14.27
C GLN A 102 8.71 -5.09 13.05
N ASP A 103 9.83 -4.59 12.56
CA ASP A 103 9.87 -3.79 11.33
C ASP A 103 9.47 -4.61 10.10
N ASN A 104 9.92 -5.87 10.03
CA ASN A 104 9.52 -6.80 8.97
C ASN A 104 8.02 -7.11 9.04
N ILE A 105 7.47 -7.37 10.23
CA ILE A 105 6.03 -7.55 10.43
C ILE A 105 5.28 -6.30 9.94
N ASN A 106 5.68 -5.11 10.39
CA ASN A 106 5.05 -3.86 9.97
C ASN A 106 5.14 -3.64 8.45
N MET A 107 6.24 -4.07 7.83
CA MET A 107 6.44 -3.97 6.38
C MET A 107 5.47 -4.89 5.63
N VAL A 108 5.27 -6.14 6.08
CA VAL A 108 4.32 -7.08 5.46
C VAL A 108 2.89 -6.52 5.48
N TRP A 109 2.48 -5.86 6.56
CA TRP A 109 1.17 -5.21 6.64
C TRP A 109 0.94 -4.09 5.60
N LYS A 110 2.01 -3.57 4.96
CA LYS A 110 1.86 -2.59 3.87
C LYS A 110 1.20 -3.18 2.62
N TYR A 111 0.92 -4.49 2.57
CA TYR A 111 0.07 -5.09 1.56
C TYR A 111 -1.27 -4.35 1.42
N GLU A 112 -1.90 -3.94 2.52
CA GLU A 112 -3.16 -3.18 2.51
C GLU A 112 -3.01 -1.79 1.85
N ALA A 113 -1.88 -1.14 2.13
CA ALA A 113 -1.55 0.14 1.50
C ALA A 113 -1.27 -0.05 -0.01
N TYR A 114 -0.53 -1.09 -0.37
CA TYR A 114 -0.26 -1.46 -1.76
C TYR A 114 -1.54 -1.79 -2.53
N TRP A 115 -2.48 -2.52 -1.93
CA TRP A 115 -3.78 -2.82 -2.52
C TRP A 115 -4.57 -1.57 -2.88
N THR A 116 -4.54 -0.57 -1.99
CA THR A 116 -5.15 0.75 -2.23
C THR A 116 -4.50 1.46 -3.43
N LEU A 117 -3.19 1.32 -3.63
CA LEU A 117 -2.50 1.89 -4.80
C LEU A 117 -2.92 1.18 -6.09
N LEU A 118 -3.05 -0.15 -6.08
CA LEU A 118 -3.55 -0.90 -7.24
C LEU A 118 -4.98 -0.50 -7.61
N TRP A 119 -5.83 -0.25 -6.61
CA TRP A 119 -7.17 0.29 -6.83
C TRP A 119 -7.13 1.68 -7.46
N ALA A 120 -6.28 2.57 -6.97
CA ALA A 120 -6.11 3.91 -7.53
C ALA A 120 -5.61 3.89 -8.99
N LEU A 121 -4.85 2.86 -9.38
CA LEU A 121 -4.41 2.61 -10.76
C LEU A 121 -5.47 1.94 -11.64
N GLY A 122 -6.60 1.53 -11.07
CA GLY A 122 -7.66 0.79 -11.77
C GLY A 122 -7.34 -0.69 -12.02
N ILE A 123 -6.28 -1.23 -11.41
CA ILE A 123 -5.92 -2.66 -11.48
C ILE A 123 -6.85 -3.49 -10.58
N VAL A 124 -7.14 -2.96 -9.39
CA VAL A 124 -8.19 -3.49 -8.50
C VAL A 124 -9.46 -2.69 -8.75
N ALA A 125 -10.58 -3.36 -9.05
CA ALA A 125 -11.82 -2.68 -9.44
C ALA A 125 -12.49 -1.94 -8.27
N THR A 126 -12.46 -2.51 -7.08
CA THR A 126 -13.17 -2.00 -5.90
C THR A 126 -12.39 -2.26 -4.62
N LEU A 127 -12.47 -1.31 -3.68
CA LEU A 127 -12.16 -1.57 -2.27
C LEU A 127 -13.46 -1.95 -1.58
N ASP A 128 -13.60 -3.23 -1.26
CA ASP A 128 -14.75 -3.76 -0.53
C ASP A 128 -14.58 -3.56 0.98
N TYR A 129 -15.48 -4.16 1.75
CA TYR A 129 -15.44 -4.04 3.19
C TYR A 129 -14.30 -4.90 3.74
N PRO A 130 -13.46 -4.39 4.66
CA PRO A 130 -12.26 -5.09 5.13
C PRO A 130 -12.62 -6.14 6.20
N ASP A 131 -13.37 -7.18 5.82
CA ASP A 131 -13.68 -8.35 6.65
C ASP A 131 -12.84 -9.59 6.32
N HIS A 132 -11.92 -9.45 5.37
CA HIS A 132 -10.99 -10.49 4.95
C HIS A 132 -9.64 -9.85 4.59
N THR A 133 -8.60 -10.68 4.51
CA THR A 133 -7.29 -10.27 3.99
C THR A 133 -7.34 -10.17 2.48
N ILE A 134 -6.59 -9.23 1.91
CA ILE A 134 -6.47 -9.10 0.46
C ILE A 134 -5.94 -10.38 -0.23
N ASP A 135 -6.19 -10.52 -1.53
CA ASP A 135 -5.60 -11.57 -2.36
C ASP A 135 -4.11 -11.27 -2.60
N CYS A 136 -3.26 -11.82 -1.73
CA CYS A 136 -1.81 -11.66 -1.80
C CYS A 136 -1.22 -12.20 -3.12
N ASP A 137 -1.79 -13.26 -3.70
CA ASP A 137 -1.30 -13.83 -4.95
C ASP A 137 -1.58 -12.88 -6.10
N PHE A 138 -2.80 -12.35 -6.21
CA PHE A 138 -3.12 -11.32 -7.19
C PHE A 138 -2.23 -10.08 -7.00
N ALA A 139 -2.09 -9.63 -5.74
CA ALA A 139 -1.28 -8.47 -5.38
C ALA A 139 0.17 -8.61 -5.87
N MET A 140 0.81 -9.76 -5.66
CA MET A 140 2.17 -10.03 -6.14
C MET A 140 2.29 -10.02 -7.67
N HIS A 141 1.33 -10.63 -8.36
CA HIS A 141 1.38 -10.74 -9.82
C HIS A 141 1.01 -9.45 -10.57
N ALA A 142 0.38 -8.48 -9.90
CA ALA A 142 -0.04 -7.22 -10.49
C ALA A 142 1.14 -6.40 -11.07
N VAL A 143 2.31 -6.44 -10.42
CA VAL A 143 3.53 -5.78 -10.94
C VAL A 143 4.34 -6.71 -11.84
N ALA A 144 4.37 -8.02 -11.56
CA ALA A 144 5.18 -8.98 -12.31
C ALA A 144 4.75 -9.14 -13.78
N ARG A 145 3.52 -8.76 -14.13
CA ARG A 145 2.98 -8.81 -15.49
C ARG A 145 3.26 -7.56 -16.32
N CYS A 146 3.85 -6.52 -15.71
CA CYS A 146 4.21 -5.30 -16.40
C CYS A 146 5.58 -5.46 -17.06
N THR A 147 5.63 -5.53 -18.39
CA THR A 147 6.89 -5.33 -19.13
C THR A 147 7.23 -3.84 -19.16
N PRO A 148 8.50 -3.46 -18.89
CA PRO A 148 8.95 -2.07 -19.01
C PRO A 148 8.84 -1.55 -20.46
#